data_AF-A0A3M0DTS3-F1
#
_entry.id   AF-A0A3M0DTS3-F1
#
_cell.length_a   1.000
_cell.length_b   1.000
_cell.length_c   1.000
_cell.angle_alpha   90.00
_cell.angle_beta   90.00
_cell.angle_gamma   90.00
#
_symmetry.space_group_name_H-M   'P 1'
#
loop_
_entity.id
_entity.type
_entity.pdbx_description
1 polymer ?
#
loop_
_entity_poly.entity_id
_entity_poly.type
_entity_poly.pdbx_seq_one_letter_code
_entity_poly.pdbx_strand_id
1 'polypeptide(L)'
;MRGSNPISRLGVIRFAGVVLATLGMSLGFGYAVLQAAQGASVWTVFVSGLPTWGCYLVAHYLVTGRFVDPGSESRELSMPPAGRPRVAFLCGVALMITGPPVGIYGMHVESAAITSLATAVFLVGYYTAHVASTGRLL
;
A
#
# COMPACT_ATOMS: atom_id res chain seq x y z
N MET A 1 -28.19 -3.21 -28.54
CA MET A 1 -28.08 -3.44 -27.08
C MET A 1 -26.61 -3.62 -26.74
N ARG A 2 -25.98 -2.69 -26.03
CA ARG A 2 -24.56 -2.77 -25.65
C ARG A 2 -24.39 -3.87 -24.61
N GLY A 3 -23.92 -5.05 -25.03
CA GLY A 3 -23.52 -6.11 -24.12
C GLY A 3 -22.36 -5.62 -23.25
N SER A 4 -22.60 -5.41 -21.96
CA SER A 4 -21.54 -5.09 -21.03
C SER A 4 -20.65 -6.31 -20.87
N ASN A 5 -19.41 -6.25 -21.37
CA ASN A 5 -18.44 -7.33 -21.29
C ASN A 5 -18.23 -7.74 -19.82
N PRO A 6 -18.56 -8.98 -19.40
CA PRO A 6 -18.37 -9.42 -18.02
C PRO A 6 -16.89 -9.38 -17.60
N ILE A 7 -15.96 -9.53 -18.56
CA ILE A 7 -14.51 -9.43 -18.36
C ILE A 7 -14.08 -8.02 -17.91
N SER A 8 -14.70 -6.95 -18.44
CA SER A 8 -14.36 -5.57 -18.04
C SER A 8 -14.95 -5.21 -16.67
N ARG A 9 -16.14 -5.75 -16.32
CA ARG A 9 -16.71 -5.57 -14.98
C ARG A 9 -15.87 -6.27 -13.91
N LEU A 10 -15.37 -7.47 -14.20
CA LEU A 10 -14.50 -8.20 -13.27
C LEU A 10 -13.20 -7.44 -12.98
N GLY A 11 -12.60 -6.82 -14.01
CA GLY A 11 -11.42 -5.98 -13.86
C GLY A 11 -11.67 -4.72 -13.03
N VAL A 12 -12.80 -4.04 -13.26
CA VAL A 12 -13.18 -2.83 -12.49
C VAL A 12 -13.48 -3.16 -11.03
N ILE A 13 -14.18 -4.26 -10.74
CA ILE A 13 -14.47 -4.70 -9.37
C ILE A 13 -13.18 -5.05 -8.63
N ARG A 14 -12.25 -5.76 -9.27
CA ARG A 14 -10.95 -6.09 -8.67
C ARG A 14 -10.14 -4.83 -8.39
N PHE A 15 -10.08 -3.89 -9.33
CA PHE A 15 -9.38 -2.62 -9.15
C PHE A 15 -9.99 -1.80 -8.00
N ALA A 16 -11.32 -1.65 -7.96
CA ALA A 16 -12.02 -0.97 -6.87
C ALA A 16 -11.74 -1.66 -5.52
N GLY A 17 -11.73 -3.00 -5.49
CA GLY A 17 -11.38 -3.77 -4.31
C GLY A 17 -9.95 -3.52 -3.82
N VAL A 18 -8.97 -3.44 -4.73
CA VAL A 18 -7.58 -3.09 -4.38
C VAL A 18 -7.48 -1.67 -3.84
N VAL A 19 -8.19 -0.71 -4.43
CA VAL A 19 -8.23 0.68 -3.94
C VAL A 19 -8.82 0.74 -2.53
N LEU A 20 -9.97 0.08 -2.30
CA LEU A 20 -10.61 0.04 -0.99
C LEU A 20 -9.74 -0.65 0.06
N ALA A 21 -9.09 -1.75 -0.31
CA ALA A 21 -8.14 -2.43 0.56
C ALA A 21 -6.92 -1.53 0.88
N THR A 22 -6.41 -0.78 -0.09
CA THR A 22 -5.33 0.19 0.12
C THR A 22 -5.73 1.31 1.07
N LEU A 23 -6.96 1.81 0.94
CA LEU A 23 -7.51 2.79 1.87
C LEU A 23 -7.62 2.21 3.28
N GLY A 24 -8.14 0.99 3.42
CA GLY A 24 -8.22 0.30 4.71
C GLY A 24 -6.84 0.09 5.35
N MET A 25 -5.83 -0.30 4.55
CA MET A 25 -4.43 -0.39 5.00
C MET A 25 -3.91 0.94 5.52
N SER A 26 -4.15 2.01 4.77
CA SER A 26 -3.67 3.36 5.11
C SER A 26 -4.32 3.90 6.38
N LEU A 27 -5.62 3.67 6.55
CA LEU A 27 -6.38 4.07 7.73
C LEU A 27 -5.96 3.28 8.96
N GLY A 28 -5.90 1.94 8.86
CA GLY A 28 -5.52 1.07 9.96
C GLY A 28 -4.10 1.36 10.46
N PHE A 29 -3.14 1.46 9.54
CA PHE A 29 -1.75 1.69 9.92
C PHE A 29 -1.55 3.11 10.45
N GLY A 30 -2.14 4.12 9.81
CA GLY A 30 -2.08 5.50 10.30
C GLY A 30 -2.66 5.65 11.71
N TYR A 31 -3.79 4.97 11.99
CA TYR A 31 -4.38 4.96 13.32
C TYR A 31 -3.50 4.24 14.35
N ALA A 32 -2.93 3.08 14.02
CA ALA A 32 -2.03 2.35 14.91
C ALA A 32 -0.76 3.16 15.25
N VAL A 33 -0.19 3.87 14.27
CA VAL A 33 0.95 4.76 14.46
C VAL A 33 0.60 5.93 15.38
N LEU A 34 -0.57 6.55 15.19
CA LEU A 34 -1.02 7.65 16.05
C LEU A 34 -1.23 7.18 17.49
N GLN A 35 -1.86 6.03 17.69
CA GLN A 35 -2.05 5.42 19.01
C GLN A 35 -0.70 5.17 19.70
N ALA A 36 0.29 4.65 18.96
CA ALA A 36 1.64 4.43 19.48
C ALA A 36 2.30 5.76 19.89
N ALA A 37 2.16 6.81 19.08
CA ALA A 37 2.70 8.14 19.38
C ALA A 37 2.08 8.77 20.64
N GLN A 38 0.82 8.44 20.93
CA GLN A 38 0.08 8.89 22.11
C GLN A 38 0.34 8.04 23.37
N GLY A 39 1.28 7.08 23.31
CA GLY A 39 1.63 6.25 24.45
C GLY A 39 0.63 5.13 24.74
N ALA A 40 -0.17 4.71 23.76
CA ALA A 40 -1.06 3.57 23.92
C ALA A 40 -0.27 2.28 24.22
N SER A 41 -0.94 1.34 24.89
CA SER A 41 -0.32 0.04 25.18
C SER A 41 0.04 -0.72 23.90
N VAL A 42 1.06 -1.59 23.97
CA VAL A 42 1.45 -2.48 22.86
C VAL A 42 0.26 -3.26 22.33
N TRP A 43 -0.64 -3.72 23.20
CA TRP A 43 -1.83 -4.47 22.80
C TRP A 43 -2.80 -3.58 22.01
N THR A 44 -3.03 -2.35 22.46
CA THR A 44 -3.88 -1.40 21.73
C THR A 44 -3.33 -1.12 20.33
N VAL A 45 -2.01 -0.94 20.19
CA VAL A 45 -1.34 -0.73 18.91
C VAL A 45 -1.44 -1.97 18.02
N PHE A 46 -1.24 -3.17 18.58
CA PHE A 46 -1.33 -4.41 17.82
C PHE A 46 -2.75 -4.65 17.28
N VAL A 47 -3.80 -4.50 18.11
CA VAL A 47 -5.20 -4.67 17.65
C VAL A 47 -5.54 -3.66 16.57
N SER A 48 -5.16 -2.39 16.76
CA SER A 48 -5.43 -1.34 15.78
C SER A 48 -4.69 -1.54 14.45
N GLY A 49 -3.60 -2.30 14.43
CA GLY A 49 -2.88 -2.69 13.22
C GLY A 49 -3.46 -3.90 12.47
N LEU A 50 -4.36 -4.69 13.06
CA LEU A 50 -4.96 -5.86 12.40
C LEU A 50 -5.70 -5.52 11.09
N PRO A 51 -6.48 -4.42 11.00
CA PRO A 51 -7.11 -4.01 9.75
C PRO A 51 -6.11 -3.84 8.60
N THR A 52 -4.89 -3.36 8.89
CA THR A 52 -3.84 -3.21 7.88
C THR A 52 -3.49 -4.55 7.24
N TRP A 53 -3.23 -5.56 8.05
CA TRP A 53 -2.89 -6.90 7.55
C TRP A 53 -4.07 -7.56 6.85
N GLY A 54 -5.28 -7.43 7.40
CA GLY A 54 -6.49 -7.95 6.77
C GLY A 54 -6.73 -7.35 5.38
N CYS A 55 -6.64 -6.02 5.27
CA CYS A 55 -6.77 -5.35 3.99
C CYS A 55 -5.63 -5.70 3.01
N TYR A 56 -4.40 -5.84 3.49
CA TYR A 56 -3.28 -6.32 2.66
C TYR A 56 -3.58 -7.70 2.06
N LEU A 57 -4.02 -8.65 2.88
CA LEU A 57 -4.33 -10.02 2.43
C LEU A 57 -5.45 -10.03 1.40
N VAL A 58 -6.46 -9.18 1.56
CA VAL A 58 -7.54 -9.01 0.57
C VAL A 58 -6.99 -8.41 -0.73
N ALA A 59 -6.20 -7.33 -0.65
CA ALA A 59 -5.60 -6.72 -1.84
C ALA A 59 -4.73 -7.72 -2.60
N HIS A 60 -3.89 -8.46 -1.88
CA HIS A 60 -3.04 -9.50 -2.42
C HIS A 60 -3.85 -10.57 -3.13
N TYR A 61 -4.87 -11.12 -2.47
CA TYR A 61 -5.75 -12.13 -3.06
C TYR A 61 -6.47 -11.63 -4.33
N LEU A 62 -6.91 -10.37 -4.35
CA LEU A 62 -7.56 -9.78 -5.52
C LEU A 62 -6.62 -9.64 -6.72
N VAL A 63 -5.32 -9.46 -6.48
CA VAL A 63 -4.30 -9.31 -7.53
C VAL A 63 -3.74 -10.66 -7.97
N THR A 64 -3.38 -11.53 -7.03
CA THR A 64 -2.62 -12.77 -7.30
C THR A 64 -3.49 -14.04 -7.30
N GLY A 65 -4.70 -13.97 -6.75
CA GLY A 65 -5.56 -15.14 -6.48
C GLY A 65 -5.09 -15.98 -5.29
N ARG A 66 -4.13 -15.49 -4.49
CA ARG A 66 -3.54 -16.19 -3.34
C ARG A 66 -3.44 -15.26 -2.14
N PHE A 67 -3.53 -15.79 -0.93
CA PHE A 67 -3.30 -14.98 0.29
C PHE A 67 -1.82 -14.86 0.65
N VAL A 68 -1.04 -15.90 0.37
CA VAL A 68 0.38 -15.99 0.69
C VAL A 68 1.09 -16.60 -0.52
N ASP A 69 2.19 -15.98 -0.93
CA ASP A 69 3.02 -16.51 -2.01
C ASP A 69 3.94 -17.63 -1.53
N PRO A 70 4.22 -18.62 -2.38
CA PRO A 70 5.31 -19.56 -2.11
C PRO A 70 6.63 -18.78 -2.03
N GLY A 71 7.47 -19.10 -1.05
CA GLY A 71 8.73 -18.39 -0.83
C GLY A 71 9.60 -18.35 -2.08
N SER A 72 10.12 -17.16 -2.41
CA SER A 72 11.08 -16.99 -3.51
C SER A 72 12.51 -17.01 -2.98
N GLU A 73 13.39 -17.81 -3.59
CA GLU A 73 14.81 -17.87 -3.20
C GLU A 73 15.65 -16.72 -3.79
N SER A 74 15.14 -15.96 -4.77
CA SER A 74 15.90 -14.87 -5.39
C SER A 74 15.85 -13.58 -4.56
N ARG A 75 17.03 -13.05 -4.21
CA ARG A 75 17.23 -11.74 -3.56
C ARG A 75 17.96 -10.76 -4.48
N GLU A 76 17.85 -10.93 -5.79
CA GLU A 76 18.55 -10.05 -6.74
C GLU A 76 17.91 -8.66 -6.74
N LEU A 77 18.65 -7.69 -6.20
CA LEU A 77 18.34 -6.27 -6.33
C LEU A 77 18.71 -5.83 -7.74
N SER A 78 17.71 -5.74 -8.62
CA SER A 78 17.89 -5.22 -9.97
C SER A 78 17.28 -3.82 -10.10
N MET A 79 18.04 -2.88 -10.65
CA MET A 79 17.51 -1.57 -11.00
C MET A 79 16.80 -1.67 -12.36
N PRO A 80 15.62 -1.04 -12.55
CA PRO A 80 14.95 -1.05 -13.84
C PRO A 80 15.83 -0.47 -14.96
N PRO A 81 15.62 -0.92 -16.22
CA PRO A 81 16.34 -0.38 -17.36
C PRO A 81 16.14 1.14 -17.48
N ALA A 82 17.14 1.82 -18.04
CA ALA A 82 17.09 3.27 -18.23
C ALA A 82 15.85 3.68 -19.05
N GLY A 83 15.33 4.87 -18.78
CA GLY A 83 14.12 5.40 -19.43
C GLY A 83 12.92 5.43 -18.49
N ARG A 84 11.72 5.28 -19.05
CA ARG A 84 10.44 5.45 -18.32
C ARG A 84 10.32 4.55 -17.07
N PRO A 85 10.68 3.25 -17.10
CA PRO A 85 10.59 2.40 -15.90
C PRO A 85 11.48 2.92 -14.77
N ARG A 86 12.71 3.33 -15.06
CA ARG A 86 13.61 3.89 -14.03
C ARG A 86 13.08 5.20 -13.46
N VAL A 87 12.52 6.08 -14.28
CA VAL A 87 11.91 7.33 -13.80
C VAL A 87 10.74 7.03 -12.87
N ALA A 88 9.82 6.13 -13.27
CA ALA A 88 8.70 5.73 -12.43
C ALA A 88 9.16 5.11 -11.10
N PHE A 89 10.19 4.24 -11.15
CA PHE A 89 10.80 3.66 -9.97
C PHE A 89 11.34 4.73 -9.01
N LEU A 90 12.13 5.69 -9.51
CA LEU A 90 12.69 6.76 -8.70
C LEU A 90 11.60 7.68 -8.12
N CYS A 91 10.55 7.98 -8.88
CA CYS A 91 9.39 8.72 -8.36
C CYS A 91 8.69 7.96 -7.24
N GLY A 92 8.50 6.64 -7.39
CA GLY A 92 7.95 5.78 -6.35
C GLY A 92 8.78 5.80 -5.07
N VAL A 93 10.11 5.65 -5.21
CA VAL A 93 11.06 5.76 -4.08
C VAL A 93 10.99 7.13 -3.41
N ALA A 94 10.92 8.23 -4.18
CA ALA A 94 10.79 9.57 -3.62
C ALA A 94 9.50 9.74 -2.80
N LEU A 95 8.38 9.18 -3.27
CA LEU A 95 7.13 9.16 -2.51
C LEU A 95 7.24 8.32 -1.23
N MET A 96 7.87 7.15 -1.29
CA MET A 96 8.14 6.33 -0.09
C MET A 96 8.99 7.09 0.93
N ILE A 97 9.99 7.85 0.50
CA ILE A 97 10.82 8.68 1.39
C ILE A 97 10.01 9.84 1.99
N THR A 98 9.03 10.37 1.26
CA THR A 98 8.19 11.49 1.69
C THR A 98 7.13 11.08 2.73
N GLY A 99 6.65 9.84 2.68
CA GLY A 99 5.65 9.32 3.63
C GLY A 99 6.04 9.52 5.10
N PRO A 100 7.20 9.03 5.57
CA PRO A 100 7.58 9.12 6.98
C PRO A 100 7.64 10.55 7.54
N PRO A 101 8.27 11.55 6.88
CA PRO A 101 8.20 12.95 7.32
C PRO A 101 6.76 13.49 7.45
N VAL A 102 5.88 13.19 6.50
CA VAL A 102 4.46 13.59 6.57
C VAL A 102 3.77 12.88 7.74
N GLY A 103 4.11 11.62 8.01
CA GLY A 103 3.58 10.86 9.14
C GLY A 103 4.04 11.43 10.48
N ILE A 104 5.32 11.82 10.59
CA ILE A 104 5.88 12.50 11.77
C ILE A 104 5.14 13.81 12.02
N TYR A 105 4.94 14.62 10.98
CA TYR A 105 4.15 15.83 11.09
C TYR A 105 2.70 15.53 11.53
N GLY A 106 2.07 14.50 10.95
CA GLY A 106 0.72 14.04 11.34
C GLY A 106 0.62 13.66 12.81
N MET A 107 1.61 12.96 13.35
CA MET A 107 1.70 12.64 14.77
C MET A 107 1.87 13.90 15.64
N HIS A 108 2.71 14.84 15.20
CA HIS A 108 2.95 16.08 15.92
C HIS A 108 1.69 16.95 16.06
N VAL A 109 0.84 16.98 15.02
CA VAL A 109 -0.44 17.70 15.05
C VAL A 109 -1.63 16.81 15.44
N GLU A 110 -1.35 15.60 15.94
CA GLU A 110 -2.32 14.61 16.41
C GLU A 110 -3.44 14.30 15.38
N SER A 111 -3.11 14.35 14.09
CA SER A 111 -4.08 14.17 13.01
C SER A 111 -4.04 12.76 12.44
N ALA A 112 -5.09 11.98 12.70
CA ALA A 112 -5.29 10.68 12.08
C ALA A 112 -5.35 10.79 10.54
N ALA A 113 -6.00 11.84 10.01
CA ALA A 113 -6.12 12.05 8.57
C ALA A 113 -4.75 12.24 7.90
N ILE A 114 -3.87 13.07 8.49
CA ILE A 114 -2.52 13.30 7.94
C ILE A 114 -1.66 12.04 8.09
N THR A 115 -1.75 11.34 9.21
CA THR A 115 -0.99 10.10 9.46
C THR A 115 -1.42 8.97 8.51
N SER A 116 -2.72 8.86 8.21
CA SER A 116 -3.23 7.93 7.18
C SER A 116 -2.86 8.37 5.77
N LEU A 117 -2.87 9.67 5.46
CA LEU A 117 -2.40 10.19 4.18
C LEU A 117 -0.91 9.88 3.96
N ALA A 118 -0.08 10.05 4.98
CA ALA A 118 1.34 9.68 4.94
C ALA A 118 1.53 8.21 4.57
N THR A 119 0.72 7.33 5.15
CA THR A 119 0.72 5.90 4.82
C THR A 119 0.28 5.66 3.38
N ALA A 120 -0.77 6.33 2.92
CA ALA A 120 -1.24 6.21 1.54
C ALA A 120 -0.17 6.67 0.54
N VAL A 121 0.52 7.78 0.81
CA VAL A 121 1.65 8.26 0.01
C VAL A 121 2.77 7.23 -0.05
N PHE A 122 3.12 6.64 1.09
CA PHE A 122 4.11 5.56 1.15
C PHE A 122 3.71 4.36 0.30
N LEU A 123 2.46 3.86 0.45
CA LEU A 123 1.95 2.71 -0.29
C LEU A 123 1.86 2.96 -1.79
N VAL A 124 1.42 4.15 -2.21
CA VAL A 124 1.43 4.55 -3.63
C VAL A 124 2.85 4.59 -4.17
N GLY A 125 3.80 5.10 -3.39
CA GLY A 125 5.23 5.06 -3.73
C GLY A 125 5.72 3.63 -3.92
N TYR A 126 5.38 2.73 -2.99
CA TYR A 126 5.71 1.31 -3.07
C TYR A 126 5.12 0.66 -4.33
N TYR A 127 3.83 0.81 -4.61
CA TYR A 127 3.21 0.23 -5.82
C TYR A 127 3.84 0.76 -7.09
N THR A 128 4.11 2.07 -7.15
CA THR A 128 4.73 2.69 -8.33
C THR A 128 6.14 2.12 -8.57
N ALA A 129 6.96 2.04 -7.52
CA ALA A 129 8.29 1.47 -7.61
C ALA A 129 8.25 -0.02 -7.95
N HIS A 130 7.39 -0.77 -7.28
CA HIS A 130 7.22 -2.20 -7.47
C HIS A 130 6.80 -2.53 -8.90
N VAL A 131 5.72 -1.93 -9.41
CA VAL A 131 5.25 -2.10 -10.81
C VAL A 131 6.34 -1.73 -11.81
N ALA A 132 7.06 -0.65 -11.57
CA ALA A 132 8.14 -0.23 -12.46
C ALA A 132 9.32 -1.23 -12.51
N SER A 133 9.56 -1.95 -11.40
CA SER A 133 10.61 -2.98 -11.32
C SER A 133 10.17 -4.37 -11.77
N THR A 134 8.94 -4.78 -11.47
CA THR A 134 8.49 -6.17 -11.63
C THR A 134 7.46 -6.35 -12.76
N GLY A 135 6.85 -5.25 -13.22
CA GLY A 135 5.70 -5.30 -14.11
C GLY A 135 4.42 -5.81 -13.46
N ARG A 136 4.40 -5.97 -12.12
CA ARG A 136 3.27 -6.50 -11.34
C ARG A 136 2.87 -5.52 -10.24
N LEU A 137 1.61 -5.59 -9.80
CA LEU A 137 1.08 -4.67 -8.79
C LEU A 137 1.43 -5.09 -7.36
N LEU A 138 1.43 -6.39 -7.10
CA LEU A 138 1.78 -7.08 -5.85
C LEU A 138 2.50 -8.38 -6.20
#